data_AF-A0A673L3J4-F1
#
_entry.id   AF-A0A673L3J4-F1
#
_cell.length_a   1.000
_cell.length_b   1.000
_cell.length_c   1.000
_cell.angle_alpha   90.00
_cell.angle_beta   90.00
_cell.angle_gamma   90.00
#
_symmetry.space_group_name_H-M   'P 1'
#
loop_
_entity.id
_entity.type
_entity.pdbx_description
1 polymer ?
#
loop_
_entity_poly.entity_id
_entity_poly.type
_entity_poly.pdbx_seq_one_letter_code
_entity_poly.pdbx_strand_id
1 'polypeptide(L)'
;LSTTDSPVLILIKDHNQQVFGSFLSHPLHPSEAFYGTGETFLFLSHPRFKCFRWTGENSFFIKGDLDSFAIGGGSGHFGLWVDERLFLGRSSPCFTFNNCSLSETSDFTILELEAWTFD
;
A
#
# COMPACT_ATOMS: atom_id res chain seq x y z
N LEU A 1 -5.79 -10.60 23.72
CA LEU A 1 -6.49 -10.27 22.46
C LEU A 1 -5.76 -11.04 21.38
N SER A 2 -6.39 -12.05 20.78
CA SER A 2 -5.75 -12.78 19.68
C SER A 2 -5.48 -11.80 18.55
N THR A 3 -4.22 -11.68 18.13
CA THR A 3 -3.87 -11.02 16.88
C THR A 3 -4.54 -11.82 15.77
N THR A 4 -5.66 -11.34 15.26
CA THR A 4 -6.30 -11.94 14.10
C THR A 4 -5.35 -11.76 12.92
N ASP A 5 -4.88 -12.88 12.38
CA ASP A 5 -4.09 -12.94 11.15
C ASP A 5 -5.04 -12.73 9.95
N SER A 6 -5.69 -11.57 9.93
CA SER A 6 -6.66 -11.18 8.92
C SER A 6 -5.97 -10.31 7.88
N PRO A 7 -6.29 -10.48 6.60
CA PRO A 7 -5.94 -9.50 5.60
C PRO A 7 -6.57 -8.14 5.92
N VAL A 8 -5.97 -7.07 5.39
CA VAL A 8 -6.41 -5.69 5.57
C VAL A 8 -6.60 -5.03 4.21
N LEU A 9 -7.75 -4.42 3.98
CA LEU A 9 -7.96 -3.52 2.85
C LEU A 9 -7.72 -2.08 3.30
N ILE A 10 -6.67 -1.48 2.76
CA ILE A 10 -6.36 -0.06 2.90
C ILE A 10 -6.99 0.70 1.73
N LEU A 11 -7.80 1.71 2.03
CA LEU A 11 -8.41 2.61 1.07
C LEU A 11 -7.96 4.04 1.35
N ILE A 12 -7.41 4.72 0.36
CA ILE A 12 -6.93 6.10 0.48
C ILE A 12 -7.71 6.95 -0.50
N LYS A 13 -8.23 8.07 -0.01
CA LYS A 13 -8.70 9.18 -0.82
C LYS A 13 -7.75 10.35 -0.64
N ASP A 14 -7.19 10.85 -1.73
CA ASP A 14 -6.32 12.02 -1.68
C ASP A 14 -7.10 13.34 -1.82
N HIS A 15 -6.41 14.46 -1.63
CA HIS A 15 -7.01 15.79 -1.79
C HIS A 15 -7.41 16.13 -3.23
N ASN A 16 -6.89 15.40 -4.23
CA ASN A 16 -7.28 15.50 -5.64
C ASN A 16 -8.50 14.62 -5.96
N GLN A 17 -9.15 14.04 -4.94
CA GLN A 17 -10.33 13.18 -5.05
C GLN A 17 -10.07 11.83 -5.74
N GLN A 18 -8.81 11.41 -5.88
CA GLN A 18 -8.49 10.08 -6.37
C GLN A 18 -8.61 9.05 -5.26
N VAL A 19 -9.06 7.84 -5.63
CA VAL A 19 -9.24 6.74 -4.68
C VAL A 19 -8.42 5.56 -5.15
N PHE A 20 -7.54 5.07 -4.29
CA PHE A 20 -6.61 3.96 -4.53
C PHE A 20 -6.27 3.28 -3.21
N GLY A 21 -5.46 2.23 -3.25
CA GLY A 21 -5.07 1.58 -2.01
C GLY A 21 -4.39 0.24 -2.22
N SER A 22 -4.46 -0.60 -1.18
CA SER A 22 -3.87 -1.91 -1.19
C SER A 22 -4.69 -2.93 -0.41
N PHE A 23 -4.71 -4.17 -0.89
CA PHE A 23 -5.03 -5.32 -0.07
C PHE A 23 -3.73 -5.88 0.49
N LEU A 24 -3.67 -6.05 1.80
CA LEU A 24 -2.53 -6.59 2.55
C LEU A 24 -2.88 -8.00 3.00
N SER A 25 -1.99 -8.96 2.70
CA SER A 25 -2.12 -10.33 3.20
C SER A 25 -2.00 -10.45 4.72
N HIS A 26 -1.38 -9.47 5.38
CA HIS A 26 -1.11 -9.46 6.82
C HIS A 26 -1.36 -8.05 7.38
N PRO A 27 -1.70 -7.92 8.67
CA PRO A 27 -1.85 -6.62 9.32
C PRO A 27 -0.53 -5.84 9.37
N LEU A 28 -0.64 -4.52 9.30
CA LEU A 28 0.48 -3.61 9.47
C LEU A 28 1.09 -3.75 10.87
N HIS A 29 2.40 -3.96 10.91
CA HIS A 29 3.21 -3.92 12.13
C HIS A 29 4.64 -3.46 11.82
N PRO A 30 5.35 -2.90 12.83
CA PRO A 30 6.77 -2.58 12.71
C PRO A 30 7.63 -3.82 12.43
N SER A 31 8.49 -3.74 11.43
CA SER A 31 9.41 -4.82 11.02
C SER A 31 10.66 -4.28 10.34
N GLU A 32 11.83 -4.80 10.71
CA GLU A 32 13.10 -4.55 10.05
C GLU A 32 13.10 -5.02 8.58
N ALA A 33 12.39 -6.14 8.31
CA ALA A 33 12.33 -6.80 7.00
C ALA A 33 10.95 -6.65 6.34
N PHE A 34 10.91 -6.87 5.02
CA PHE A 34 9.63 -7.02 4.32
C PHE A 34 8.92 -8.31 4.76
N TYR A 35 7.60 -8.26 4.83
CA TYR A 35 6.73 -9.39 5.16
C TYR A 35 5.49 -9.41 4.25
N GLY A 36 4.65 -10.43 4.43
CA GLY A 36 3.46 -10.68 3.62
C GLY A 36 3.64 -11.77 2.56
N THR A 37 2.59 -12.03 1.81
CA THR A 37 2.53 -13.02 0.72
C THR A 37 2.19 -12.36 -0.61
N GLY A 38 2.26 -13.14 -1.70
CA GLY A 38 1.85 -12.73 -3.04
C GLY A 38 0.36 -12.41 -3.20
N GLU A 39 -0.45 -12.60 -2.15
CA GLU A 39 -1.85 -12.16 -2.12
C GLU A 39 -1.97 -10.65 -1.92
N THR A 40 -0.93 -9.98 -1.41
CA THR A 40 -0.88 -8.51 -1.35
C THR A 40 -0.92 -7.92 -2.76
N PHE A 41 -1.74 -6.87 -2.97
CA PHE A 41 -1.80 -6.16 -4.25
C PHE A 41 -2.12 -4.68 -4.07
N LEU A 42 -1.75 -3.85 -5.04
CA LEU A 42 -2.14 -2.44 -5.13
C LEU A 42 -3.34 -2.28 -6.06
N PHE A 43 -4.14 -1.24 -5.89
CA PHE A 43 -5.24 -0.94 -6.81
C PHE A 43 -5.52 0.56 -6.96
N LEU A 44 -6.06 0.92 -8.13
CA LEU A 44 -6.81 2.14 -8.37
C LEU A 44 -8.30 1.83 -8.26
N SER A 45 -9.09 2.77 -7.77
CA SER A 45 -10.55 2.66 -7.65
C SER A 45 -11.27 3.76 -8.43
N HIS A 46 -10.93 5.04 -8.18
CA HIS A 46 -11.53 6.19 -8.85
C HIS A 46 -10.45 7.16 -9.38
N PRO A 47 -10.54 7.63 -10.64
CA PRO A 47 -11.68 7.53 -11.56
C PRO A 47 -11.76 6.23 -12.37
N ARG A 48 -10.75 5.36 -12.30
CA ARG A 48 -10.71 4.10 -13.05
C ARG A 48 -10.20 2.98 -12.16
N PHE A 49 -10.90 1.85 -12.19
CA PHE A 49 -10.50 0.66 -11.44
C PHE A 49 -9.40 -0.12 -12.16
N LYS A 50 -8.33 -0.50 -11.43
CA LYS A 50 -7.27 -1.39 -11.91
C LYS A 50 -6.54 -2.04 -10.74
N CYS A 51 -6.31 -3.34 -10.78
CA CYS A 51 -5.46 -4.06 -9.81
C CYS A 51 -4.06 -4.32 -10.36
N PHE A 52 -3.06 -4.22 -9.50
CA PHE A 52 -1.65 -4.55 -9.76
C PHE A 52 -1.23 -5.68 -8.81
N ARG A 53 -1.24 -6.90 -9.34
CA ARG A 53 -0.91 -8.11 -8.59
C ARG A 53 0.58 -8.34 -8.55
N TRP A 54 1.01 -9.21 -7.64
CA TRP A 54 2.40 -9.64 -7.55
C TRP A 54 2.92 -10.16 -8.90
N THR A 55 4.11 -9.69 -9.28
CA THR A 55 4.78 -10.03 -10.54
C THR A 55 5.54 -11.35 -10.49
N GLY A 56 5.89 -11.84 -9.29
CA GLY A 56 6.84 -12.94 -9.11
C GLY A 56 8.31 -12.51 -8.98
N GLU A 57 8.64 -11.23 -9.22
CA GLU A 57 10.03 -10.75 -9.30
C GLU A 57 10.76 -10.73 -7.95
N ASN A 58 10.05 -10.39 -6.86
CA ASN A 58 10.59 -10.35 -5.50
C ASN A 58 9.47 -10.45 -4.46
N SER A 59 9.82 -10.56 -3.18
CA SER A 59 8.87 -10.67 -2.05
C SER A 59 8.82 -9.42 -1.16
N PHE A 60 9.05 -8.23 -1.72
CA PHE A 60 9.05 -6.97 -0.98
C PHE A 60 7.63 -6.39 -0.83
N PHE A 61 6.73 -7.13 -0.19
CA PHE A 61 5.30 -6.82 -0.18
C PHE A 61 4.93 -5.70 0.79
N ILE A 62 5.20 -5.86 2.08
CA ILE A 62 4.79 -4.93 3.14
C ILE A 62 6.01 -4.62 3.99
N LYS A 63 6.20 -3.36 4.37
CA LYS A 63 7.17 -2.91 5.37
C LYS A 63 6.53 -1.81 6.21
N GLY A 64 6.69 -1.88 7.52
CA GLY A 64 6.25 -0.83 8.43
C GLY A 64 7.31 -0.57 9.47
N ASP A 65 7.40 0.66 9.93
CA ASP A 65 8.15 1.08 11.11
C ASP A 65 7.31 2.08 11.90
N LEU A 66 7.91 2.77 12.87
CA LEU A 66 7.20 3.76 13.70
C LEU A 66 6.93 5.07 12.95
N ASP A 67 7.66 5.31 11.87
CA ASP A 67 7.67 6.59 11.15
C ASP A 67 6.90 6.50 9.83
N SER A 68 6.60 5.29 9.35
CA SER A 68 5.87 5.05 8.10
C SER A 68 5.39 3.61 7.90
N PHE A 69 4.54 3.42 6.90
CA PHE A 69 4.35 2.12 6.26
C PHE A 69 4.45 2.19 4.75
N ALA A 70 4.81 1.07 4.14
CA ALA A 70 5.09 0.95 2.72
C ALA A 70 4.63 -0.39 2.15
N ILE A 71 4.20 -0.35 0.89
CA ILE A 71 3.70 -1.49 0.13
C ILE A 71 4.38 -1.54 -1.23
N GLY A 72 5.02 -2.66 -1.53
CA GLY A 72 5.70 -2.94 -2.81
C GLY A 72 7.02 -2.22 -2.94
N GLY A 73 8.10 -2.93 -3.27
CA GLY A 73 9.44 -2.38 -3.39
C GLY A 73 10.20 -2.83 -4.64
N GLY A 74 11.52 -2.76 -4.57
CA GLY A 74 12.44 -3.27 -5.58
C GLY A 74 13.01 -2.25 -6.57
N SER A 75 12.39 -1.07 -6.72
CA SER A 75 12.86 -0.02 -7.65
C SER A 75 13.68 1.10 -7.01
N GLY A 76 13.97 1.00 -5.70
CA GLY A 76 14.50 2.11 -4.89
C GLY A 76 13.41 3.05 -4.33
N HIS A 77 12.15 2.85 -4.74
CA HIS A 77 10.97 3.50 -4.20
C HIS A 77 9.91 2.47 -3.84
N PHE A 78 8.81 2.93 -3.24
CA PHE A 78 7.68 2.08 -2.88
C PHE A 78 6.48 2.29 -3.81
N GLY A 79 5.72 1.21 -4.03
CA GLY A 79 4.45 1.25 -4.73
C GLY A 79 3.44 2.18 -4.06
N LEU A 80 3.39 2.13 -2.74
CA LEU A 80 2.67 3.04 -1.86
C LEU A 80 3.50 3.22 -0.58
N TRP A 81 3.67 4.46 -0.13
CA TRP A 81 4.29 4.82 1.15
C TRP A 81 3.44 5.90 1.81
N VAL A 82 3.29 5.83 3.13
CA VAL A 82 2.53 6.79 3.94
C VAL A 82 3.28 7.07 5.23
N ASP A 83 3.30 8.34 5.65
CA ASP A 83 3.99 8.80 6.86
C ASP A 83 3.28 8.45 8.17
N GLU A 84 3.99 8.64 9.29
CA GLU A 84 3.52 8.46 10.68
C GLU A 84 2.21 9.20 11.01
N ARG A 85 1.93 10.29 10.29
CA ARG A 85 0.76 11.16 10.51
C ARG A 85 -0.43 10.76 9.67
N LEU A 86 -0.28 9.75 8.80
CA LEU A 86 -1.28 9.32 7.84
C LEU A 86 -1.75 10.48 6.95
N PHE A 87 -0.84 11.40 6.64
CA PHE A 87 -1.14 12.64 5.92
C PHE A 87 -0.35 12.76 4.63
N LEU A 88 0.96 12.50 4.67
CA LEU A 88 1.79 12.54 3.47
C LEU A 88 1.92 11.13 2.90
N GLY A 89 1.77 11.03 1.58
CA GLY A 89 1.98 9.78 0.88
C GLY A 89 2.79 9.95 -0.39
N ARG A 90 3.40 8.84 -0.81
CA ARG A 90 4.15 8.74 -2.06
C ARG A 90 3.80 7.44 -2.78
N SER A 91 3.72 7.50 -4.10
CA SER A 91 3.53 6.33 -4.95
C SER A 91 4.41 6.40 -6.20
N SER A 92 5.19 5.34 -6.40
CA SER A 92 6.07 5.17 -7.55
C SER A 92 5.91 3.77 -8.16
N PRO A 93 6.30 3.57 -9.43
CA PRO A 93 6.43 2.23 -9.98
C PRO A 93 7.40 1.36 -9.18
N CYS A 94 7.04 0.11 -8.92
CA CYS A 94 7.87 -0.86 -8.21
C CYS A 94 7.91 -2.21 -8.93
N PHE A 95 8.96 -2.99 -8.69
CA PHE A 95 9.11 -4.31 -9.33
C PHE A 95 8.17 -5.37 -8.75
N THR A 96 7.77 -5.23 -7.48
CA THR A 96 6.86 -6.18 -6.83
C THR A 96 5.49 -6.27 -7.53
N PHE A 97 4.97 -5.15 -8.03
CA PHE A 97 3.61 -5.07 -8.59
C PHE A 97 3.53 -4.53 -10.02
N ASN A 98 4.64 -3.98 -10.56
CA ASN A 98 4.66 -3.30 -11.86
C ASN A 98 3.52 -2.27 -12.01
N ASN A 99 3.26 -1.53 -10.93
CA ASN A 99 2.23 -0.49 -10.87
C ASN A 99 2.70 0.81 -11.55
N CYS A 100 1.74 1.63 -11.98
CA CYS A 100 1.99 3.06 -12.16
C CYS A 100 1.87 3.79 -10.81
N SER A 101 2.20 5.08 -10.77
CA SER A 101 1.81 5.92 -9.62
C SER A 101 0.30 5.83 -9.40
N LEU A 102 -0.08 5.67 -8.14
CA LEU A 102 -1.47 5.45 -7.74
C LEU A 102 -2.27 6.77 -7.66
N SER A 103 -1.57 7.89 -7.46
CA SER A 103 -2.11 9.24 -7.58
C SER A 103 -1.63 9.90 -8.89
N GLU A 104 -2.20 11.07 -9.21
CA GLU A 104 -1.88 11.91 -10.37
C GLU A 104 -0.41 12.36 -10.33
N THR A 105 0.09 12.61 -9.12
CA THR A 105 1.48 12.93 -8.84
C THR A 105 2.10 11.87 -7.94
N SER A 106 3.44 11.76 -7.99
CA SER A 106 4.15 10.81 -7.12
C SER A 106 3.97 11.11 -5.65
N ASP A 107 3.87 12.38 -5.28
CA ASP A 107 3.57 12.84 -3.92
C ASP A 107 2.10 13.27 -3.83
N PHE A 108 1.43 12.91 -2.73
CA PHE A 108 0.04 13.27 -2.48
C PHE A 108 -0.20 13.53 -0.99
N THR A 109 -1.28 14.25 -0.70
CA THR A 109 -1.80 14.41 0.67
C THR A 109 -3.09 13.64 0.83
N ILE A 110 -3.23 12.96 1.96
CA ILE A 110 -4.36 12.10 2.28
C ILE A 110 -5.48 12.96 2.85
N LEU A 111 -6.67 12.83 2.26
CA LEU A 111 -7.90 13.39 2.79
C LEU A 111 -8.57 12.41 3.76
N GLU A 112 -8.67 11.13 3.38
CA GLU A 112 -9.27 10.04 4.16
C GLU A 112 -8.46 8.75 3.98
N LEU A 113 -8.29 7.98 5.06
CA LEU A 113 -7.69 6.64 5.06
C LEU A 113 -8.60 5.64 5.79
N GLU A 114 -9.19 4.75 4.99
CA GLU A 114 -9.93 3.52 5.32
C GLU A 114 -9.00 2.34 5.69
N ALA A 115 -9.23 1.60 6.77
CA ALA A 115 -8.61 0.29 6.99
C ALA A 115 -9.68 -0.74 7.42
N TRP A 116 -9.86 -1.79 6.62
CA TRP A 116 -10.92 -2.79 6.80
C TRP A 116 -10.33 -4.18 6.99
N THR A 117 -10.75 -4.91 8.01
CA THR A 117 -10.44 -6.34 8.24
C THR A 117 -11.61 -7.23 7.84
N PHE A 118 -11.36 -8.53 7.72
CA PHE A 118 -12.36 -9.51 7.31
C PHE A 118 -12.43 -10.61 8.38
N ASP A 119 -13.58 -10.70 9.07
CA ASP A 119 -13.88 -11.74 10.06
C ASP A 119 -14.66 -12.91 9.44
#